data_AF-A0A528X3N3-F1
#
_entry.id   AF-A0A528X3N3-F1
#
_cell.length_a   1.000
_cell.length_b   1.000
_cell.length_c   1.000
_cell.angle_alpha   90.00
_cell.angle_beta   90.00
_cell.angle_gamma   90.00
#
_symmetry.space_group_name_H-M   'P 1'
#
loop_
_entity.id
_entity.type
_entity.pdbx_description
1 polymer ?
#
loop_
_entity_poly.entity_id
_entity_poly.type
_entity_poly.pdbx_seq_one_letter_code
_entity_poly.pdbx_strand_id
1 'polypeptide(L)'
;MPAEVDAIAQAVASAKWPDGYTLWRTLKNLDDELFLIERARAPVPMRLLRMRAIISKTRAFRRGDQSRAETLASSQLSRNEPLITPAFDAVDFVDQYRALGGMREASDWCDSIEINQWNEETPEAAAFWNQRFPRLSHVQREAVAASLMLRGRY
;
A
#
# COMPACT_ATOMS: atom_id res chain seq x y z
N MET A 1 -13.68 31.60 -4.35
CA MET A 1 -13.09 31.13 -3.07
C MET A 1 -13.05 29.61 -2.92
N PRO A 2 -14.14 28.83 -3.08
CA PRO A 2 -14.07 27.37 -2.89
C PRO A 2 -13.18 26.64 -3.91
N ALA A 3 -13.26 27.01 -5.19
CA ALA A 3 -12.45 26.39 -6.26
C ALA A 3 -10.93 26.57 -6.09
N GLU A 4 -10.50 27.71 -5.53
CA GLU A 4 -9.09 27.99 -5.27
C GLU A 4 -8.56 27.14 -4.10
N VAL A 5 -9.36 26.97 -3.06
CA VAL A 5 -9.04 26.09 -1.92
C VAL A 5 -8.94 24.65 -2.39
N ASP A 6 -9.83 24.20 -3.28
CA ASP A 6 -9.79 22.86 -3.88
C ASP A 6 -8.52 22.64 -4.70
N ALA A 7 -8.18 23.58 -5.58
CA ALA A 7 -6.98 23.48 -6.42
C ALA A 7 -5.69 23.39 -5.58
N ILE A 8 -5.56 24.25 -4.56
CA ILE A 8 -4.41 24.21 -3.66
C ILE A 8 -4.40 22.91 -2.85
N ALA A 9 -5.55 22.50 -2.30
CA ALA A 9 -5.65 21.29 -1.50
C ALA A 9 -5.27 20.03 -2.29
N GLN A 10 -5.68 19.96 -3.57
CA GLN A 10 -5.33 18.87 -4.48
C GLN A 10 -3.83 18.88 -4.82
N ALA A 11 -3.26 20.05 -5.11
CA ALA A 11 -1.82 20.18 -5.38
C ALA A 11 -0.95 19.77 -4.18
N VAL A 12 -1.38 20.10 -2.96
CA VAL A 12 -0.69 19.65 -1.73
C VAL A 12 -0.93 18.16 -1.49
N ALA A 13 -2.09 17.62 -1.85
CA ALA A 13 -2.40 16.21 -1.68
C ALA A 13 -1.50 15.32 -2.55
N SER A 14 -1.24 15.73 -3.79
CA SER A 14 -0.36 15.02 -4.74
C SER A 14 1.13 15.20 -4.45
N ALA A 15 1.52 16.20 -3.66
CA ALA A 15 2.91 16.40 -3.28
C ALA A 15 3.37 15.33 -2.26
N LYS A 16 4.63 14.88 -2.40
CA LYS A 16 5.28 13.92 -1.47
C LYS A 16 5.42 14.47 -0.05
N TRP A 17 5.52 15.79 0.08
CA TRP A 17 5.58 16.52 1.35
C TRP A 17 4.48 17.59 1.36
N PRO A 18 3.81 17.83 2.50
CA PRO A 18 4.01 17.27 3.84
C PRO A 18 3.42 15.86 4.03
N ASP A 19 3.88 15.09 5.01
CA ASP A 19 3.34 13.75 5.33
C ASP A 19 1.99 13.80 6.09
N GLY A 20 1.38 12.63 6.31
CA GLY A 20 0.08 12.53 6.99
C GLY A 20 0.09 13.05 8.43
N TYR A 21 1.17 12.81 9.17
CA TYR A 21 1.33 13.25 10.56
C TYR A 21 1.46 14.78 10.64
N THR A 22 2.29 15.37 9.78
CA THR A 22 2.51 16.82 9.68
C THR A 22 1.21 17.52 9.35
N LEU A 23 0.43 17.02 8.39
CA LEU A 23 -0.90 17.55 8.07
C LEU A 23 -1.86 17.48 9.27
N TRP A 24 -1.90 16.35 9.99
CA TRP A 24 -2.75 16.22 11.18
C TRP A 24 -2.32 17.18 12.30
N ARG A 25 -1.02 17.24 12.60
CA ARG A 25 -0.48 18.07 13.68
C ARG A 25 -0.70 19.56 13.40
N THR A 26 -0.57 19.97 12.13
CA THR A 26 -0.79 21.34 11.67
C THR A 26 -2.27 21.71 11.78
N LEU A 27 -3.18 20.81 11.38
CA LEU A 27 -4.61 21.03 11.55
C LEU A 27 -4.98 21.22 13.02
N LYS A 28 -4.46 20.36 13.91
CA LYS A 28 -4.69 20.47 15.35
C LYS A 28 -4.22 21.82 15.90
N ASN A 29 -3.01 22.26 15.54
CA ASN A 29 -2.51 23.57 15.97
C ASN A 29 -3.40 24.73 15.50
N LEU A 30 -3.92 24.67 14.27
CA LEU A 30 -4.84 25.68 13.75
C LEU A 30 -6.19 25.66 14.49
N ASP A 31 -6.72 24.49 14.80
CA ASP A 31 -7.96 24.37 15.58
C ASP A 31 -7.76 24.92 17.01
N ASP A 32 -6.61 24.66 17.63
CA ASP A 32 -6.26 25.21 18.95
C ASP A 32 -6.16 26.75 18.92
N GLU A 33 -5.53 27.32 17.88
CA GLU A 33 -5.41 28.77 17.71
C GLU A 33 -6.78 29.43 17.46
N LEU A 34 -7.60 28.83 16.59
CA LEU A 34 -8.97 29.29 16.34
C LEU A 34 -9.80 29.26 17.63
N PHE A 35 -9.69 28.20 18.42
CA PHE A 35 -10.38 28.08 19.69
C PHE A 35 -9.98 29.21 20.67
N LEU A 36 -8.70 29.56 20.75
CA LEU A 36 -8.22 30.66 21.60
C LEU A 36 -8.79 32.01 21.15
N ILE A 37 -8.86 32.25 19.83
CA ILE A 37 -9.41 33.48 19.25
C ILE A 37 -10.91 33.59 19.54
N GLU A 38 -11.66 32.52 19.32
CA GLU A 38 -13.09 32.45 19.61
C GLU A 38 -13.37 32.65 21.10
N ARG A 39 -12.58 32.02 21.96
CA ARG A 39 -12.66 32.20 23.42
C ARG A 39 -12.40 33.64 23.84
N ALA A 40 -11.46 34.31 23.18
CA ALA A 40 -11.18 35.73 23.40
C ALA A 40 -12.24 36.67 22.80
N ARG A 41 -13.26 36.14 22.09
CA ARG A 41 -14.26 36.90 21.32
C ARG A 41 -13.62 37.86 20.31
N ALA A 42 -12.42 37.53 19.85
CA ALA A 42 -11.71 38.29 18.84
C ALA A 42 -12.22 37.90 17.44
N PRO A 43 -12.16 38.81 16.46
CA PRO A 43 -12.53 38.49 15.09
C PRO A 43 -11.60 37.40 14.53
N VAL A 44 -12.18 36.34 13.99
CA VAL A 44 -11.42 35.21 13.42
C VAL A 44 -10.74 35.63 12.11
N PRO A 45 -9.41 35.52 12.00
CA PRO A 45 -8.71 35.82 10.76
C PRO A 45 -9.12 34.86 9.62
N MET A 46 -9.60 35.42 8.50
CA MET A 46 -10.00 34.64 7.32
C MET A 46 -8.89 33.73 6.79
N ARG A 47 -7.62 34.12 6.94
CA ARG A 47 -6.46 33.30 6.55
C ARG A 47 -6.41 31.97 7.30
N LEU A 48 -6.72 31.96 8.61
CA LEU A 48 -6.72 30.74 9.42
C LEU A 48 -7.84 29.80 8.99
N LEU A 49 -9.04 30.32 8.76
CA LEU A 49 -10.17 29.55 8.22
C LEU A 49 -9.84 28.95 6.84
N ARG A 50 -9.18 29.73 5.97
CA ARG A 50 -8.73 29.27 4.66
C ARG A 50 -7.69 28.17 4.77
N MET A 51 -6.68 28.31 5.64
CA MET A 51 -5.66 27.28 5.88
C MET A 51 -6.27 25.99 6.44
N ARG A 52 -7.19 26.10 7.41
CA ARG A 52 -7.94 24.96 7.95
C ARG A 52 -8.71 24.21 6.86
N ALA A 53 -9.37 24.94 5.96
CA ALA A 53 -10.10 24.36 4.84
C ALA A 53 -9.18 23.63 3.86
N ILE A 54 -8.03 24.23 3.49
CA ILE A 54 -7.04 23.60 2.61
C ILE A 54 -6.55 22.28 3.22
N ILE A 55 -6.06 22.30 4.46
CA ILE A 55 -5.50 21.12 5.11
C ILE A 55 -6.55 20.02 5.29
N SER A 56 -7.78 20.38 5.66
CA SER A 56 -8.87 19.43 5.81
C SER A 56 -9.20 18.73 4.49
N LYS A 57 -9.27 19.49 3.39
CA LYS A 57 -9.52 18.94 2.05
C LYS A 57 -8.35 18.11 1.53
N THR A 58 -7.10 18.56 1.72
CA THR A 58 -5.90 17.77 1.39
C THR A 58 -5.95 16.39 2.04
N ARG A 59 -6.32 16.31 3.33
CA ARG A 59 -6.47 15.03 4.04
C ARG A 59 -7.64 14.19 3.51
N ALA A 60 -8.72 14.81 3.06
CA ALA A 60 -9.84 14.09 2.44
C ALA A 60 -9.42 13.49 1.09
N PHE A 61 -8.75 14.25 0.23
CA PHE A 61 -8.24 13.76 -1.06
C PHE A 61 -7.27 12.58 -0.89
N ARG A 62 -6.30 12.68 0.02
CA ARG A 62 -5.36 11.57 0.27
C ARG A 62 -6.04 10.30 0.77
N ARG A 63 -7.08 10.41 1.61
CA ARG A 63 -7.85 9.24 2.06
C ARG A 63 -8.69 8.64 0.93
N GLY A 64 -9.26 9.48 0.07
CA GLY A 64 -9.95 9.02 -1.15
C GLY A 64 -9.00 8.29 -2.09
N ASP A 65 -7.79 8.82 -2.31
CA ASP A 65 -6.77 8.18 -3.13
C ASP A 65 -6.27 6.87 -2.51
N GLN A 66 -6.07 6.82 -1.19
CA GLN A 66 -5.75 5.58 -0.47
C GLN A 66 -6.86 4.54 -0.63
N SER A 67 -8.13 4.92 -0.42
CA SER A 67 -9.25 3.99 -0.59
C SER A 67 -9.38 3.48 -2.03
N ARG A 68 -9.09 4.33 -3.04
CA ARG A 68 -9.06 3.91 -4.45
C ARG A 68 -7.88 3.00 -4.74
N ALA A 69 -6.70 3.28 -4.20
CA ALA A 69 -5.52 2.44 -4.30
C ALA A 69 -5.74 1.09 -3.61
N GLU A 70 -6.36 1.06 -2.44
CA GLU A 70 -6.75 -0.16 -1.71
C GLU A 70 -7.80 -0.97 -2.48
N THR A 71 -8.78 -0.30 -3.11
CA THR A 71 -9.78 -0.96 -3.98
C THR A 71 -9.14 -1.56 -5.22
N LEU A 72 -8.19 -0.85 -5.85
CA LEU A 72 -7.42 -1.35 -6.99
C LEU A 72 -6.51 -2.52 -6.58
N ALA A 73 -5.81 -2.39 -5.46
CA ALA A 73 -4.98 -3.45 -4.90
C ALA A 73 -5.81 -4.68 -4.52
N SER A 74 -7.00 -4.50 -3.94
CA SER A 74 -7.95 -5.60 -3.66
C SER A 74 -8.45 -6.26 -4.94
N SER A 75 -8.64 -5.48 -6.02
CA SER A 75 -9.02 -6.01 -7.33
C SER A 75 -7.88 -6.76 -8.01
N GLN A 76 -6.63 -6.33 -7.80
CA GLN A 76 -5.43 -7.05 -8.23
C GLN A 76 -5.22 -8.33 -7.41
N LEU A 77 -5.45 -8.30 -6.10
CA LEU A 77 -5.44 -9.50 -5.25
C LEU A 77 -6.49 -10.52 -5.70
N SER A 78 -7.67 -10.08 -6.15
CA SER A 78 -8.69 -10.96 -6.73
C SER A 78 -8.31 -11.52 -8.12
N ARG A 79 -7.38 -10.89 -8.84
CA ARG A 79 -6.79 -11.42 -10.09
C ARG A 79 -5.72 -12.48 -9.81
N ASN A 80 -5.14 -12.47 -8.62
CA ASN A 80 -4.07 -13.36 -8.16
C ASN A 80 -4.61 -14.57 -7.37
N GLU A 81 -5.85 -15.01 -7.59
CA GLU A 81 -6.30 -16.28 -7.02
C GLU A 81 -5.39 -17.41 -7.52
N PRO A 82 -4.80 -18.21 -6.62
CA PRO A 82 -3.86 -19.24 -7.01
C PRO A 82 -4.59 -20.26 -7.90
N LEU A 83 -3.99 -20.56 -9.06
CA LEU A 83 -4.53 -21.51 -9.99
C LEU A 83 -4.48 -22.93 -9.38
N ILE A 84 -5.58 -23.38 -8.80
CA ILE A 84 -5.74 -24.76 -8.34
C ILE A 84 -6.20 -25.58 -9.54
N THR A 85 -5.27 -26.29 -10.18
CA THR A 85 -5.59 -27.27 -11.23
C THR A 85 -5.22 -28.66 -10.75
N PRO A 86 -5.89 -29.72 -11.22
CA PRO A 86 -5.54 -31.10 -10.84
C PRO A 86 -4.11 -31.51 -11.24
N ALA A 87 -3.43 -30.74 -12.08
CA ALA A 87 -2.06 -31.01 -12.53
C ALA A 87 -0.98 -30.25 -11.75
N PHE A 88 -1.33 -29.17 -11.03
CA PHE A 88 -0.38 -28.38 -10.26
C PHE A 88 -1.11 -27.56 -9.20
N ASP A 89 -0.67 -27.73 -7.95
CA ASP A 89 -1.14 -26.96 -6.80
C ASP A 89 -0.02 -26.01 -6.36
N ALA A 90 -0.19 -24.72 -6.68
CA ALA A 90 0.76 -23.67 -6.32
C ALA A 90 0.84 -23.45 -4.80
N VAL A 91 -0.23 -23.77 -4.07
CA VAL A 91 -0.29 -23.64 -2.62
C VAL A 91 0.55 -24.73 -1.97
N ASP A 92 0.36 -25.99 -2.37
CA ASP A 92 1.19 -27.12 -1.91
C ASP A 92 2.67 -26.93 -2.27
N PHE A 93 2.97 -26.41 -3.47
CA PHE A 93 4.34 -26.07 -3.85
C PHE A 93 5.00 -25.09 -2.88
N VAL A 94 4.30 -24.01 -2.52
CA VAL A 94 4.81 -23.00 -1.59
C VAL A 94 4.91 -23.57 -0.18
N ASP A 95 3.96 -24.39 0.25
CA ASP A 95 3.99 -25.01 1.58
C ASP A 95 5.20 -25.96 1.74
N GLN A 96 5.48 -26.78 0.74
CA GLN A 96 6.68 -27.64 0.73
C GLN A 96 7.96 -26.80 0.75
N TYR A 97 8.01 -25.72 -0.05
CA TYR A 97 9.16 -24.81 -0.08
C TYR A 97 9.38 -24.12 1.28
N ARG A 98 8.31 -23.65 1.93
CA ARG A 98 8.36 -23.02 3.26
C ARG A 98 8.75 -24.01 4.34
N ALA A 99 8.23 -25.25 4.30
CA ALA A 99 8.57 -26.30 5.26
C ALA A 99 10.07 -26.66 5.25
N LEU A 100 10.73 -26.49 4.12
CA LEU A 100 12.19 -26.67 3.99
C LEU A 100 12.98 -25.45 4.52
N GLY A 101 12.34 -24.36 4.94
CA GLY A 101 12.98 -23.11 5.35
C GLY A 101 13.21 -22.13 4.20
N GLY A 102 12.36 -22.18 3.17
CA GLY A 102 12.36 -21.24 2.05
C GLY A 102 11.90 -19.84 2.47
N MET A 103 12.68 -18.81 2.10
CA MET A 103 12.46 -17.43 2.55
C MET A 103 12.26 -16.41 1.42
N ARG A 104 12.05 -16.86 0.17
CA ARG A 104 11.75 -15.97 -0.97
C ARG A 104 10.42 -15.25 -0.78
N GLU A 105 10.39 -14.00 -1.22
CA GLU A 105 9.23 -13.10 -1.11
C GLU A 105 8.79 -12.68 -2.51
N ALA A 106 7.48 -12.63 -2.73
CA ALA A 106 6.91 -12.09 -3.96
C ALA A 106 6.39 -10.67 -3.69
N SER A 107 6.70 -9.76 -4.61
CA SER A 107 6.32 -8.34 -4.55
C SER A 107 5.61 -7.95 -5.83
N ASP A 108 4.47 -7.26 -5.71
CA ASP A 108 3.77 -6.68 -6.86
C ASP A 108 4.43 -5.36 -7.25
N TRP A 109 4.84 -5.25 -8.50
CA TRP A 109 5.41 -4.07 -9.11
C TRP A 109 4.65 -3.73 -10.40
N CYS A 110 3.75 -2.74 -10.31
CA CYS A 110 3.15 -2.00 -11.43
C CYS A 110 2.92 -2.81 -12.73
N ASP A 111 2.29 -3.99 -12.64
CA ASP A 111 1.93 -4.93 -13.72
C ASP A 111 2.77 -6.23 -13.81
N SER A 112 3.68 -6.51 -12.87
CA SER A 112 4.37 -7.80 -12.78
C SER A 112 4.65 -8.23 -11.34
N ILE A 113 4.60 -9.54 -11.08
CA ILE A 113 4.98 -10.10 -9.78
C ILE A 113 6.45 -10.54 -9.86
N GLU A 114 7.30 -9.92 -9.04
CA GLU A 114 8.70 -10.27 -8.92
C GLU A 114 8.94 -11.14 -7.68
N ILE A 115 9.71 -12.21 -7.84
CA ILE A 115 10.12 -13.09 -6.73
C ILE A 115 11.57 -12.75 -6.35
N ASN A 116 11.75 -12.30 -5.12
CA ASN A 116 13.00 -11.84 -4.56
C ASN A 116 13.51 -12.77 -3.46
N GLN A 117 14.84 -12.91 -3.37
CA GLN A 117 15.52 -13.64 -2.30
C GLN A 117 16.30 -12.66 -1.42
N TRP A 118 15.60 -11.99 -0.50
CA TRP A 118 16.22 -11.03 0.42
C TRP A 118 16.80 -11.68 1.68
N ASN A 119 16.26 -12.85 2.04
CA ASN A 119 16.62 -13.58 3.25
C ASN A 119 17.41 -14.84 2.88
N GLU A 120 18.30 -15.24 3.79
CA GLU A 120 18.97 -16.54 3.69
C GLU A 120 17.93 -17.66 3.83
N GLU A 121 17.98 -18.62 2.90
CA GLU A 121 17.17 -19.84 2.91
C GLU A 121 18.08 -21.04 3.19
N THR A 122 17.50 -22.14 3.68
CA THR A 122 18.27 -23.37 3.87
C THR A 122 18.79 -23.88 2.51
N PRO A 123 19.92 -24.62 2.48
CA PRO A 123 20.41 -25.21 1.24
C PRO A 123 19.40 -26.20 0.61
N GLU A 124 18.56 -26.82 1.42
CA GLU A 124 17.49 -27.72 0.98
C GLU A 124 16.36 -26.97 0.27
N ALA A 125 15.94 -25.82 0.79
CA ALA A 125 14.96 -24.95 0.15
C ALA A 125 15.50 -24.35 -1.16
N ALA A 126 16.78 -23.94 -1.17
CA ALA A 126 17.43 -23.45 -2.38
C ALA A 126 17.50 -24.53 -3.47
N ALA A 127 17.86 -25.77 -3.10
CA ALA A 127 17.91 -26.89 -4.03
C ALA A 127 16.52 -27.25 -4.58
N PHE A 128 15.50 -27.30 -3.71
CA PHE A 128 14.10 -27.50 -4.09
C PHE A 128 13.66 -26.47 -5.13
N TRP A 129 13.93 -25.19 -4.85
CA TRP A 129 13.55 -24.09 -5.72
C TRP A 129 14.25 -24.18 -7.07
N ASN A 130 15.59 -24.30 -7.07
CA ASN A 130 16.40 -24.33 -8.29
C ASN A 130 16.09 -25.55 -9.17
N GLN A 131 15.69 -26.67 -8.59
CA GLN A 131 15.34 -27.87 -9.34
C GLN A 131 13.93 -27.79 -9.97
N ARG A 132 12.96 -27.20 -9.27
CA ARG A 132 11.55 -27.28 -9.64
C ARG A 132 11.01 -25.99 -10.27
N PHE A 133 11.33 -24.83 -9.72
CA PHE A 133 10.77 -23.55 -10.16
C PHE A 133 11.10 -23.20 -11.63
N PRO A 134 12.33 -23.40 -12.14
CA PRO A 134 12.62 -23.15 -13.56
C PRO A 134 11.87 -24.03 -14.54
N ARG A 135 11.34 -25.19 -14.10
CA ARG A 135 10.58 -26.13 -14.96
C ARG A 135 9.11 -25.74 -15.08
N LEU A 136 8.62 -24.81 -14.27
CA LEU A 136 7.25 -24.34 -14.29
C LEU A 136 6.98 -23.48 -15.52
N SER A 137 5.78 -23.59 -16.07
CA SER A 137 5.28 -22.69 -17.12
C SER A 137 5.09 -21.27 -16.59
N HIS A 138 4.95 -20.29 -17.47
CA HIS A 138 4.73 -18.89 -17.07
C HIS A 138 3.52 -18.74 -16.13
N VAL A 139 2.40 -19.36 -16.49
CA VAL A 139 1.16 -19.37 -15.69
C VAL A 139 1.37 -20.03 -14.32
N GLN A 140 2.14 -21.12 -14.24
CA GLN A 140 2.44 -21.77 -12.96
C GLN A 140 3.37 -20.92 -12.08
N ARG A 141 4.34 -20.22 -12.68
CA ARG A 141 5.23 -19.30 -11.94
C ARG A 141 4.45 -18.13 -11.36
N GLU A 142 3.52 -17.56 -12.12
CA GLU A 142 2.62 -16.52 -11.63
C GLU A 142 1.76 -17.02 -10.47
N ALA A 143 1.20 -18.24 -10.57
CA ALA A 143 0.43 -18.84 -9.49
C ALA A 143 1.27 -19.09 -8.21
N VAL A 144 2.53 -19.50 -8.35
CA VAL A 144 3.47 -19.62 -7.21
C VAL A 144 3.80 -18.26 -6.62
N ALA A 145 4.01 -17.24 -7.46
CA ALA A 145 4.29 -15.88 -7.01
C ALA A 145 3.10 -15.29 -6.22
N ALA A 146 1.88 -15.47 -6.75
CA ALA A 146 0.65 -15.13 -6.05
C ALA A 146 0.48 -15.89 -4.72
N SER A 147 0.79 -17.19 -4.70
CA SER A 147 0.74 -18.01 -3.49
C SER A 147 1.77 -17.56 -2.44
N LEU A 148 2.97 -17.14 -2.85
CA LEU A 148 3.98 -16.55 -1.98
C LEU A 148 3.55 -15.21 -1.38
N MET A 149 2.82 -14.38 -2.15
CA MET A 149 2.24 -13.14 -1.64
C MET A 149 1.13 -13.40 -0.61
N LEU A 150 0.23 -14.35 -0.89
CA LEU A 150 -0.90 -14.67 -0.02
C LEU A 150 -0.48 -15.34 1.30
N ARG A 151 0.51 -16.23 1.25
CA ARG A 151 1.06 -16.92 2.45
C ARG A 151 2.16 -16.11 3.15
N GLY A 152 2.12 -14.79 3.04
CA GLY A 152 3.16 -13.88 3.51
C GLY A 152 3.71 -14.20 4.91
N ARG A 153 5.03 -14.01 5.06
CA ARG A 153 5.85 -13.98 6.30
C ARG A 153 5.29 -14.73 7.50
N TYR A 154 5.23 -16.06 7.43
CA TYR A 154 5.23 -16.92 8.61
C TYR A 154 6.50 -17.77 8.62
#